data_AF-A0A3D0VLC4-F1
#
_entry.id   AF-A0A3D0VLC4-F1
#
_cell.length_a   1.000
_cell.length_b   1.000
_cell.length_c   1.000
_cell.angle_alpha   90.00
_cell.angle_beta   90.00
_cell.angle_gamma   90.00
#
_symmetry.space_group_name_H-M   'P 1'
#
loop_
_entity.id
_entity.type
_entity.pdbx_description
1 polymer ?
#
loop_
_entity_poly.entity_id
_entity_poly.type
_entity_poly.pdbx_seq_one_letter_code
_entity_poly.pdbx_strand_id
1 'polypeptide(L)' 'MKDRLGAEKVDQKLRKVQRLIRRNKIQEAWNSLDSFDEAMLEKCNEHEKRLIAEARQIMLHIMVNELKEK' A
#
# COMPACT_ATOMS: atom_id res chain seq x y z
N MET A 1 17.64 -17.11 -3.68
CA MET A 1 17.11 -16.94 -2.31
C MET A 1 16.95 -15.47 -1.87
N LYS A 2 17.50 -14.47 -2.57
CA LYS A 2 17.39 -13.05 -2.17
C LYS A 2 16.02 -12.40 -2.46
N ASP A 3 15.27 -12.88 -3.46
CA ASP A 3 14.03 -12.20 -3.92
C ASP A 3 12.77 -12.49 -3.07
N ARG A 4 12.72 -13.59 -2.30
CA ARG A 4 11.52 -13.94 -1.51
C ARG A 4 11.23 -12.97 -0.36
N LEU A 5 12.28 -12.40 0.22
CA LEU A 5 12.16 -11.51 1.40
C LEU A 5 11.55 -10.14 1.05
N GLY A 6 11.67 -9.69 -0.20
CA GLY A 6 11.01 -8.48 -0.69
C GLY A 6 9.50 -8.70 -0.86
N ALA A 7 9.15 -9.73 -1.63
CA ALA A 7 7.77 -10.13 -1.93
C ALA A 7 6.91 -10.34 -0.67
N GLU A 8 7.41 -11.10 0.30
CA GLU A 8 6.68 -11.41 1.53
C GLU A 8 6.41 -10.14 2.37
N LYS A 9 7.35 -9.20 2.40
CA LYS A 9 7.17 -7.93 3.13
C LYS A 9 6.15 -7.02 2.45
N VAL A 10 6.15 -6.98 1.11
CA VAL A 10 5.17 -6.23 0.33
C VAL A 10 3.78 -6.81 0.57
N ASP A 11 3.60 -8.12 0.46
CA ASP A 11 2.30 -8.77 0.68
C ASP A 11 1.78 -8.54 2.11
N GLN A 12 2.64 -8.69 3.13
CA GLN A 12 2.25 -8.42 4.51
C GLN A 12 1.79 -6.97 4.73
N LYS A 13 2.48 -6.00 4.15
CA LYS A 13 2.09 -4.59 4.23
C LYS A 13 0.77 -4.34 3.50
N LEU A 14 0.59 -4.88 2.30
CA LEU A 14 -0.66 -4.72 1.54
C LEU A 14 -1.86 -5.36 2.27
N ARG A 15 -1.69 -6.53 2.89
CA ARG A 15 -2.72 -7.13 3.75
C ARG A 15 -3.05 -6.26 4.97
N LYS A 16 -2.06 -5.57 5.55
CA LYS A 16 -2.30 -4.62 6.64
C LYS A 16 -3.14 -3.44 6.13
N VAL A 17 -2.79 -2.86 4.98
CA VAL A 17 -3.54 -1.76 4.34
C VAL A 17 -4.99 -2.17 4.11
N GLN A 18 -5.23 -3.34 3.51
CA GLN A 18 -6.58 -3.87 3.30
C GLN A 18 -7.38 -3.99 4.61
N ARG A 19 -6.75 -4.49 5.69
CA ARG A 19 -7.41 -4.59 7.01
C ARG A 19 -7.74 -3.21 7.59
N LEU A 20 -6.91 -2.21 7.37
CA LEU A 20 -7.14 -0.84 7.85
C LEU A 20 -8.29 -0.18 7.07
N ILE A 21 -8.34 -0.35 5.75
CA ILE A 21 -9.46 0.12 4.91
C ILE A 21 -10.78 -0.50 5.39
N ARG A 22 -10.83 -1.82 5.61
CA ARG A 22 -12.05 -2.50 6.11
C ARG A 22 -12.52 -2.02 7.48
N ARG A 23 -11.63 -1.43 8.29
CA ARG A 23 -11.94 -0.85 9.60
C ARG A 23 -12.20 0.65 9.55
N ASN A 24 -12.34 1.22 8.35
CA ASN A 24 -12.47 2.65 8.10
C ASN A 24 -11.33 3.50 8.68
N LYS A 25 -10.13 2.92 8.79
CA LYS A 25 -8.92 3.59 9.29
C LYS A 25 -8.09 4.12 8.11
N ILE A 26 -8.69 5.00 7.31
CA ILE A 26 -8.13 5.45 6.01
C ILE A 26 -6.79 6.16 6.19
N GLN A 27 -6.66 7.05 7.17
CA GLN A 27 -5.38 7.72 7.46
C GLN A 27 -4.26 6.73 7.83
N GLU A 28 -4.56 5.72 8.65
CA GLU A 28 -3.59 4.68 9.03
C GLU A 28 -3.21 3.81 7.82
N ALA A 29 -4.18 3.51 6.95
CA ALA A 29 -3.96 2.77 5.71
C ALA A 29 -3.02 3.55 4.77
N TRP A 30 -3.24 4.87 4.64
CA TRP A 30 -2.39 5.75 3.86
C TRP A 30 -0.96 5.79 4.41
N ASN A 31 -0.79 6.05 5.71
CA ASN A 31 0.53 6.08 6.34
C ASN A 31 1.27 4.73 6.17
N SER A 32 0.54 3.61 6.16
CA SER A 32 1.12 2.29 5.91
C SER A 32 1.61 2.11 4.47
N LEU A 33 0.97 2.71 3.47
CA LEU A 33 1.44 2.73 2.08
C LEU A 33 2.57 3.75 1.85
N ASP A 34 2.53 4.86 2.57
CA ASP A 34 3.56 5.91 2.46
C ASP A 34 4.89 5.43 3.07
N SER A 35 4.82 4.52 4.05
CA SER A 35 6.00 3.87 4.64
C SER A 35 6.77 2.91 3.71
N PHE A 36 6.36 2.77 2.45
CA PHE A 36 7.21 2.14 1.42
C PHE A 36 8.27 3.17 1.00
N ASP A 37 9.44 3.12 1.63
CA ASP A 37 10.57 3.98 1.27
C ASP A 37 11.21 3.55 -0.06
N GLU A 38 11.98 4.47 -0.67
CA GLU A 38 12.67 4.22 -1.94
C GLU A 38 13.60 2.99 -1.84
N ALA A 39 14.24 2.77 -0.69
CA ALA A 39 15.12 1.63 -0.45
C ALA A 39 14.39 0.26 -0.42
N MET A 40 13.12 0.23 -0.02
CA MET A 40 12.25 -0.95 -0.18
C MET A 40 11.82 -1.10 -1.63
N LEU A 41 11.47 -0.01 -2.32
CA LEU A 41 11.03 -0.05 -3.71
C LEU A 41 12.12 -0.50 -4.68
N GLU A 42 13.39 -0.14 -4.42
CA GLU A 42 14.55 -0.64 -5.19
C GLU A 42 14.74 -2.15 -5.08
N LYS A 43 14.33 -2.74 -3.94
CA LYS A 43 14.39 -4.19 -3.70
C LYS A 43 13.14 -4.91 -4.22
N CYS A 44 12.14 -4.18 -4.66
CA CYS A 44 10.92 -4.74 -5.22
C CYS A 44 11.12 -5.05 -6.71
N ASN A 45 10.57 -6.17 -7.17
CA ASN A 45 10.44 -6.42 -8.60
C ASN A 45 9.30 -5.58 -9.21
N GLU A 46 9.21 -5.56 -10.54
CA GLU A 46 8.19 -4.79 -11.25
C GLU A 46 6.75 -5.18 -10.89
N HIS A 47 6.52 -6.45 -10.53
CA HIS A 47 5.20 -6.90 -10.10
C HIS A 47 4.80 -6.29 -8.75
N GLU A 48 5.69 -6.33 -7.77
CA GLU A 48 5.49 -5.72 -6.45
C GLU A 48 5.32 -4.20 -6.52
N LYS A 49 6.12 -3.52 -7.36
CA LYS A 49 5.97 -2.09 -7.61
C LYS A 49 4.58 -1.75 -8.15
N ARG A 50 4.06 -2.55 -9.10
CA ARG A 50 2.69 -2.38 -9.61
C ARG A 50 1.64 -2.56 -8.52
N LEU A 51 1.74 -3.59 -7.68
CA LEU A 51 0.80 -3.80 -6.58
C LEU A 51 0.78 -2.63 -5.60
N ILE A 52 1.94 -2.05 -5.28
CA ILE A 52 2.04 -0.88 -4.41
C ILE A 52 1.40 0.34 -5.10
N ALA A 53 1.68 0.56 -6.39
CA ALA A 53 1.09 1.66 -7.15
C ALA A 53 -0.44 1.56 -7.24
N GLU A 54 -0.98 0.37 -7.53
CA GLU A 54 -2.41 0.09 -7.54
C GLU A 54 -3.05 0.36 -6.17
N ALA A 55 -2.42 -0.09 -5.08
CA ALA A 55 -2.90 0.17 -3.73
C ALA A 55 -2.93 1.67 -3.41
N ARG A 56 -1.92 2.44 -3.85
CA ARG A 56 -1.90 3.91 -3.71
C ARG A 56 -3.04 4.56 -4.48
N GLN A 57 -3.29 4.13 -5.72
CA GLN A 57 -4.36 4.66 -6.55
C GLN A 57 -5.75 4.39 -5.94
N ILE A 58 -5.98 3.19 -5.42
CA ILE A 58 -7.22 2.85 -4.70
C ILE A 58 -7.41 3.75 -3.48
N MET A 59 -6.34 3.95 -2.69
CA MET A 59 -6.41 4.81 -1.51
C MET A 59 -6.73 6.26 -1.87
N LEU A 60 -6.10 6.80 -2.92
CA LEU A 60 -6.41 8.15 -3.40
C LEU A 60 -7.87 8.26 -3.84
N HIS A 61 -8.41 7.25 -4.53
CA HIS A 61 -9.80 7.23 -4.93
C HIS A 61 -10.75 7.25 -3.72
N ILE A 62 -10.46 6.45 -2.68
CA ILE A 62 -11.24 6.44 -1.43
C ILE A 62 -11.21 7.83 -0.77
N MET A 63 -10.02 8.41 -0.60
CA MET A 63 -9.86 9.73 0.04
C MET A 63 -10.57 10.84 -0.73
N VAL A 64 -10.50 10.84 -2.07
CA VAL A 64 -11.20 11.83 -2.91
C VAL A 64 -12.72 11.69 -2.77
N ASN A 65 -13.25 10.48 -2.69
CA ASN A 65 -14.69 10.28 -2.49
C ASN A 65 -15.13 10.75 -1.10
N GLU A 66 -14.36 10.46 -0.04
CA GLU A 66 -14.64 10.97 1.30
C GLU A 66 -14.64 12.50 1.38
N LEU A 67 -13.80 13.18 0.57
CA LEU A 67 -13.77 14.63 0.49
C LEU A 67 -14.98 15.20 -0.27
N LYS A 68 -15.53 14.48 -1.25
CA LYS A 68 -16.70 14.91 -2.04
C LYS A 68 -18.03 14.75 -1.30
N GLU A 69 -18.10 13.83 -0.35
CA GLU A 69 -19.29 13.60 0.48
C GLU A 69 -19.40 14.56 1.68
N LYS A 70 -18.44 15.47 1.86
CA LYS A 70 -18.45 16.56 2.85
C LYS A 70 -18.82 17.90 2.22
#